data_AF-A0A2D4T9Q4-F1
#
_entry.id   AF-A0A2D4T9Q4-F1
#
_cell.length_a   1.000
_cell.length_b   1.000
_cell.length_c   1.000
_cell.angle_alpha   90.00
_cell.angle_beta   90.00
_cell.angle_gamma   90.00
#
_symmetry.space_group_name_H-M   'P 1'
#
loop_
_entity.id
_entity.type
_entity.pdbx_description
1 polymer ?
#
loop_
_entity_poly.entity_id
_entity_poly.type
_entity_poly.pdbx_seq_one_letter_code
_entity_poly.pdbx_strand_id
1 'polypeptide(L)'
;MGFIDILTEDEYSSMKNHRDFQAMVGELSTEKITQMYEDNVGSRERVRPYVGEYTWALVNTYQAIILRTALLIQMGQKDSEKLNWHLDSGVRQLLNSALSEAEVAEFDQTRIGKVNWIQRKFEFKILAAMQVVISGEQFGDEALRQAMKMEEKVQQLANA
;
A
#
# COMPACT_ATOMS: atom_id res chain seq x y z
N MET A 1 -3.67 -9.28 12.62
CA MET A 1 -4.64 -8.43 13.34
C MET A 1 -3.98 -7.98 14.63
N GLY A 2 -3.63 -6.70 14.72
CA GLY A 2 -2.89 -6.13 15.87
C GLY A 2 -3.81 -5.46 16.89
N PHE A 3 -3.25 -4.99 18.01
CA PHE A 3 -3.99 -4.27 19.05
C PHE A 3 -4.75 -3.04 18.50
N ILE A 4 -4.17 -2.31 17.54
CA ILE A 4 -4.85 -1.17 16.92
C ILE A 4 -6.02 -1.57 16.00
N ASP A 5 -6.05 -2.82 15.52
CA ASP A 5 -7.12 -3.30 14.64
C ASP A 5 -8.40 -3.67 15.39
N ILE A 6 -8.35 -3.81 16.71
CA ILE A 6 -9.53 -4.13 17.53
C ILE A 6 -10.21 -2.89 18.12
N LEU A 7 -9.61 -1.72 17.91
CA LEU A 7 -10.12 -0.44 18.39
C LEU A 7 -10.92 0.27 17.30
N THR A 8 -11.94 1.00 17.73
CA THR A 8 -12.67 1.97 16.92
C THR A 8 -11.89 3.29 16.80
N GLU A 9 -12.25 4.11 15.83
CA GLU A 9 -11.67 5.45 15.62
C GLU A 9 -11.78 6.33 16.88
N ASP A 10 -12.92 6.28 17.57
CA ASP A 10 -13.16 7.05 18.81
C ASP A 10 -12.21 6.61 19.95
N GLU A 11 -11.87 5.32 19.98
CA GLU A 11 -11.00 4.74 21.01
C GLU A 11 -9.52 5.07 20.80
N TYR A 12 -9.09 5.44 19.59
CA TYR A 12 -7.69 5.79 19.30
C TYR A 12 -7.16 6.91 20.20
N SER A 13 -7.98 7.93 20.49
CA SER A 13 -7.59 9.08 21.30
C SER A 13 -7.15 8.71 22.73
N SER A 14 -7.78 7.67 23.30
CA SER A 14 -7.54 7.17 24.66
C SER A 14 -6.56 5.99 24.71
N MET A 15 -6.25 5.41 23.55
CA MET A 15 -5.38 4.23 23.40
C MET A 15 -4.03 4.39 24.10
N LYS A 16 -3.47 5.61 24.16
CA LYS A 16 -2.17 5.86 24.82
C LYS A 16 -2.12 5.43 26.29
N ASN A 17 -3.27 5.37 26.96
CA ASN A 17 -3.34 5.00 28.38
C ASN A 17 -3.43 3.48 28.58
N HIS A 18 -3.61 2.70 27.50
CA HIS A 18 -3.74 1.24 27.58
C HIS A 18 -2.37 0.57 27.74
N ARG A 19 -2.30 -0.47 28.58
CA ARG A 19 -1.05 -1.22 28.82
C ARG A 19 -0.47 -1.81 27.55
N ASP A 20 -1.33 -2.38 26.69
CA ASP A 20 -0.90 -3.01 25.44
C ASP A 20 -0.35 -2.00 24.44
N PHE A 21 -0.86 -0.76 24.46
CA PHE A 21 -0.29 0.33 23.66
C PHE A 21 1.13 0.66 24.12
N GLN A 22 1.34 0.83 25.43
CA GLN A 22 2.65 1.17 25.97
C GLN A 22 3.69 0.06 25.69
N ALA A 23 3.28 -1.20 25.75
CA ALA A 23 4.10 -2.33 25.33
C ALA A 23 4.42 -2.27 23.82
N MET A 24 3.41 -2.09 22.98
CA MET A 24 3.56 -2.01 21.52
C MET A 24 4.46 -0.84 21.10
N VAL A 25 4.27 0.37 21.65
CA VAL A 25 5.07 1.54 21.25
C VAL A 25 6.47 1.49 21.83
N GLY A 26 6.67 0.87 23.00
CA GLY A 26 8.01 0.59 23.51
C GLY A 26 8.87 -0.22 22.52
N GLU A 27 8.24 -1.08 21.70
CA GLU A 27 8.91 -1.80 20.63
C GLU A 27 9.13 -0.97 19.35
N LEU A 28 8.40 0.14 19.17
CA LEU A 28 8.44 1.06 18.03
C LEU A 28 9.32 2.29 18.30
N SER A 29 10.49 2.12 18.93
CA SER A 29 11.44 3.22 19.15
C SER A 29 11.80 3.91 17.83
N THR A 30 12.05 5.23 17.85
CA THR A 30 12.39 6.02 16.66
C THR A 30 13.57 5.41 15.90
N GLU A 31 14.56 4.87 16.61
CA GLU A 31 15.73 4.20 16.03
C GLU A 31 15.34 2.97 15.19
N LYS A 32 14.36 2.18 15.64
CA LYS A 32 13.87 1.01 14.91
C LYS A 32 13.06 1.43 13.69
N ILE A 33 12.24 2.47 13.81
CA ILE A 33 11.49 3.01 12.66
C ILE A 33 12.47 3.56 11.61
N THR A 34 13.52 4.26 12.04
CA THR A 34 14.60 4.73 11.17
C THR A 34 15.34 3.57 10.53
N GLN A 35 15.68 2.52 11.28
CA GLN A 35 16.31 1.32 10.73
C GLN A 35 15.41 0.65 9.67
N MET A 36 14.11 0.51 9.94
CA MET A 36 13.17 -0.02 8.96
C MET A 36 13.11 0.85 7.69
N TYR A 37 13.27 2.17 7.82
CA TYR A 37 13.36 3.08 6.68
C TYR A 37 14.70 2.96 5.94
N GLU A 38 15.82 2.93 6.64
CA GLU A 38 17.16 2.80 6.05
C GLU A 38 17.35 1.45 5.34
N ASP A 39 16.83 0.37 5.91
CA ASP A 39 16.78 -0.95 5.26
C ASP A 39 15.95 -0.91 3.96
N ASN A 40 14.98 0.02 3.84
CA ASN A 40 14.25 0.25 2.59
C ASN A 40 15.09 0.99 1.53
N VAL A 41 16.06 1.82 1.93
CA VAL A 41 16.88 2.61 1.00
C VAL A 41 18.05 1.76 0.49
N GLY A 42 17.81 1.04 -0.61
CA GLY A 42 18.84 0.38 -1.42
C GLY A 42 19.04 -1.12 -1.17
N SER A 43 18.68 -1.66 0.00
CA SER A 43 18.72 -3.12 0.23
C SER A 43 17.58 -3.85 -0.48
N ARG A 44 16.39 -3.24 -0.53
CA ARG A 44 15.18 -3.84 -1.11
C ARG A 44 15.12 -3.80 -2.62
N GLU A 45 15.75 -2.81 -3.25
CA GLU A 45 15.90 -2.78 -4.71
C GLU A 45 16.64 -4.03 -5.22
N ARG A 46 17.55 -4.60 -4.40
CA ARG A 46 18.29 -5.83 -4.74
C ARG A 46 17.45 -7.11 -4.64
N VAL A 47 16.39 -7.10 -3.84
CA VAL A 47 15.43 -8.21 -3.70
C VAL A 47 14.08 -7.90 -4.34
N ARG A 48 14.03 -6.82 -5.14
CA ARG A 48 12.84 -6.38 -5.84
C ARG A 48 12.33 -7.51 -6.73
N PRO A 49 11.07 -7.94 -6.57
CA PRO A 49 10.46 -8.88 -7.49
C PRO A 49 10.44 -8.26 -8.90
N TYR A 50 11.02 -8.94 -9.91
CA TYR A 50 11.05 -8.50 -11.31
C TYR A 50 9.69 -8.68 -11.99
N VAL A 51 8.65 -8.06 -11.42
CA VAL A 51 7.24 -8.21 -11.82
C VAL A 51 6.60 -6.87 -12.22
N GLY A 52 7.42 -5.99 -12.80
CA GLY A 52 6.99 -4.70 -13.35
C GLY A 52 7.01 -3.52 -12.36
N GLU A 53 7.11 -2.30 -12.91
CA GLU A 53 7.17 -1.04 -12.14
C GLU A 53 5.91 -0.78 -11.31
N TYR A 54 4.74 -1.16 -11.84
CA TYR A 54 3.47 -0.96 -11.15
C TYR A 54 3.38 -1.78 -9.85
N THR A 55 3.75 -3.07 -9.90
CA THR A 55 3.78 -3.93 -8.71
C THR A 55 4.75 -3.40 -7.67
N TRP A 56 5.91 -2.88 -8.09
CA TRP A 56 6.86 -2.26 -7.18
C TRP A 56 6.31 -0.98 -6.55
N ALA A 57 5.64 -0.14 -7.32
CA ALA A 57 4.97 1.05 -6.80
C ALA A 57 3.91 0.70 -5.73
N LEU A 58 3.13 -0.37 -5.92
CA LEU A 58 2.19 -0.86 -4.92
C LEU A 58 2.89 -1.30 -3.62
N VAL A 59 3.96 -2.10 -3.74
CA VAL A 59 4.77 -2.57 -2.60
C VAL A 59 5.37 -1.40 -1.82
N ASN A 60 5.95 -0.42 -2.51
CA ASN A 60 6.55 0.76 -1.90
C ASN A 60 5.50 1.65 -1.23
N THR A 61 4.35 1.85 -1.87
CA THR A 61 3.26 2.67 -1.31
C THR A 61 2.69 2.03 -0.06
N TYR A 62 2.47 0.71 -0.06
CA TYR A 62 2.07 -0.05 1.13
C TYR A 62 3.04 0.17 2.29
N GLN A 63 4.34 0.01 2.04
CA GLN A 63 5.36 0.18 3.08
C GLN A 63 5.43 1.60 3.61
N ALA A 64 5.33 2.61 2.73
CA ALA A 64 5.30 4.00 3.12
C ALA A 64 4.11 4.30 4.04
N ILE A 65 2.93 3.75 3.74
CA ILE A 65 1.75 3.85 4.60
C ILE A 65 2.01 3.21 5.96
N ILE A 66 2.49 1.96 6.00
CA ILE A 66 2.74 1.25 7.26
C ILE A 66 3.79 1.95 8.12
N LEU A 67 4.90 2.41 7.54
CA LEU A 67 5.94 3.17 8.26
C LEU A 67 5.41 4.49 8.81
N ARG A 68 4.64 5.23 7.99
CA ARG A 68 4.05 6.49 8.43
C ARG A 68 3.04 6.27 9.56
N THR A 69 2.22 5.23 9.47
CA THR A 69 1.30 4.84 10.55
C THR A 69 2.06 4.50 11.82
N ALA A 70 3.13 3.69 11.74
CA ALA A 70 3.97 3.36 12.90
C ALA A 70 4.60 4.60 13.54
N LEU A 71 5.10 5.53 12.73
CA LEU A 71 5.66 6.81 13.20
C LEU A 71 4.60 7.67 13.90
N LEU A 72 3.40 7.80 13.31
CA LEU A 72 2.30 8.58 13.90
C LEU A 72 1.82 7.98 15.21
N ILE A 73 1.73 6.64 15.29
CA ILE A 73 1.43 5.91 16.52
C ILE A 73 2.47 6.19 17.61
N GLN A 74 3.76 6.19 17.25
CA GLN A 74 4.85 6.51 18.17
C GLN A 74 4.75 7.96 18.68
N MET A 75 4.54 8.92 17.78
CA MET A 75 4.31 10.33 18.13
C MET A 75 3.07 10.51 19.02
N GLY A 76 2.10 9.61 18.86
CA GLY A 76 0.88 9.46 19.66
C GLY A 76 1.08 9.36 21.17
N GLN A 77 2.28 8.93 21.62
CA GLN A 77 2.63 8.96 23.04
C GLN A 77 2.63 10.39 23.61
N LYS A 78 3.07 11.35 22.81
CA LYS A 78 3.18 12.76 23.22
C LYS A 78 1.98 13.58 22.75
N ASP A 79 1.42 13.23 21.59
CA ASP A 79 0.33 13.96 20.94
C ASP A 79 -0.79 12.99 20.51
N SER A 80 -1.87 12.93 21.30
CA SER A 80 -3.00 12.03 21.06
C SER A 80 -3.65 12.23 19.69
N GLU A 81 -3.55 13.41 19.07
CA GLU A 81 -4.15 13.65 17.75
C GLU A 81 -3.48 12.78 16.66
N LYS A 82 -2.20 12.44 16.84
CA LYS A 82 -1.46 11.57 15.91
C LYS A 82 -1.96 10.12 15.92
N LEU A 83 -2.70 9.72 16.94
CA LEU A 83 -3.32 8.39 17.01
C LEU A 83 -4.46 8.23 15.99
N ASN A 84 -5.03 9.33 15.52
CA ASN A 84 -5.92 9.35 14.36
C ASN A 84 -5.13 9.32 13.04
N TRP A 85 -4.21 8.36 12.94
CA TRP A 85 -3.27 8.22 11.82
C TRP A 85 -3.96 8.12 10.46
N HIS A 86 -5.18 7.59 10.42
CA HIS A 86 -5.98 7.42 9.21
C HIS A 86 -6.49 8.74 8.63
N LEU A 87 -6.50 9.82 9.43
CA LEU A 87 -6.86 11.17 9.00
C LEU A 87 -5.62 12.00 8.58
N ASP A 88 -4.41 11.50 8.80
CA ASP A 88 -3.19 12.21 8.44
C ASP A 88 -3.11 12.45 6.92
N SER A 89 -2.79 13.68 6.52
CA SER A 89 -2.79 14.09 5.11
C SER A 89 -1.81 13.30 4.24
N GLY A 90 -0.65 12.89 4.77
CA GLY A 90 0.31 12.08 4.03
C GLY A 90 -0.17 10.64 3.86
N VAL A 91 -0.81 10.06 4.87
CA VAL A 91 -1.47 8.74 4.73
C VAL A 91 -2.58 8.82 3.68
N ARG A 92 -3.40 9.87 3.71
CA ARG A 92 -4.47 10.11 2.72
C ARG A 92 -3.93 10.25 1.30
N GLN A 93 -2.84 10.99 1.11
CA GLN A 93 -2.21 11.14 -0.21
C GLN A 93 -1.70 9.80 -0.76
N LEU A 94 -1.08 8.96 0.09
CA LEU A 94 -0.60 7.64 -0.31
C LEU A 94 -1.74 6.66 -0.60
N LEU A 95 -2.85 6.73 0.14
CA LEU A 95 -4.04 5.92 -0.17
C LEU A 95 -4.64 6.35 -1.51
N ASN A 96 -4.83 7.65 -1.74
CA ASN A 96 -5.42 8.18 -2.97
C ASN A 96 -4.55 7.95 -4.21
N SER A 97 -3.23 7.73 -4.07
CA SER A 97 -2.35 7.45 -5.21
C SER A 97 -2.40 5.98 -5.67
N ALA A 98 -2.78 5.06 -4.78
CA ALA A 98 -2.77 3.61 -5.05
C ALA A 98 -4.16 2.97 -5.09
N LEU A 99 -5.18 3.64 -4.55
CA LEU A 99 -6.55 3.16 -4.44
C LEU A 99 -7.50 3.98 -5.31
N SER A 100 -8.53 3.33 -5.82
CA SER A 100 -9.67 3.99 -6.47
C SER A 100 -10.53 4.74 -5.45
N GLU A 101 -11.33 5.69 -5.91
CA GLU A 101 -12.28 6.44 -5.07
C GLU A 101 -13.23 5.51 -4.29
N ALA A 102 -13.69 4.43 -4.93
CA ALA A 102 -14.55 3.43 -4.29
C ALA A 102 -13.83 2.68 -3.15
N GLU A 103 -12.56 2.33 -3.35
CA GLU A 103 -11.75 1.67 -2.32
C GLU A 103 -11.43 2.61 -1.16
N VAL A 104 -11.19 3.90 -1.44
CA VAL A 104 -11.01 4.92 -0.38
C VAL A 104 -12.30 5.10 0.42
N ALA A 105 -13.46 5.11 -0.24
CA ALA A 105 -14.74 5.17 0.44
C ALA A 105 -15.00 3.93 1.32
N GLU A 106 -14.61 2.73 0.86
CA GLU A 106 -14.67 1.50 1.65
C GLU A 106 -13.75 1.57 2.89
N PHE A 107 -12.54 2.10 2.74
CA PHE A 107 -11.63 2.35 3.86
C PHE A 107 -12.24 3.32 4.89
N ASP A 108 -12.88 4.39 4.43
CA ASP A 108 -13.51 5.39 5.30
C ASP A 108 -14.69 4.82 6.08
N GLN A 109 -15.44 3.89 5.48
CA GLN A 109 -16.53 3.19 6.17
C GLN A 109 -16.04 2.13 7.16
N THR A 110 -14.77 1.71 7.06
CA THR A 110 -14.18 0.69 7.93
C THR A 110 -13.89 1.28 9.32
N ARG A 111 -14.76 1.00 10.30
CA ARG A 111 -14.65 1.53 11.67
C ARG A 111 -13.61 0.83 12.54
N ILE A 112 -13.37 -0.45 12.28
CA ILE A 112 -12.48 -1.33 13.06
C ILE A 112 -11.59 -2.07 12.06
N GLY A 113 -10.31 -2.26 12.40
CA GLY A 113 -9.39 -3.06 11.58
C GLY A 113 -8.84 -2.34 10.35
N LYS A 114 -8.72 -1.01 10.38
CA LYS A 114 -8.21 -0.21 9.26
C LYS A 114 -6.79 -0.61 8.83
N VAL A 115 -5.91 -1.02 9.74
CA VAL A 115 -4.55 -1.45 9.37
C VAL A 115 -4.60 -2.78 8.62
N ASN A 116 -5.37 -3.75 9.14
CA ASN A 116 -5.59 -5.02 8.46
C ASN A 116 -6.34 -4.86 7.13
N TRP A 117 -7.25 -3.88 7.00
CA TRP A 117 -7.89 -3.55 5.73
C TRP A 117 -6.85 -3.11 4.69
N ILE A 118 -5.94 -2.19 5.06
CA ILE A 118 -4.86 -1.73 4.17
C ILE A 118 -3.99 -2.91 3.75
N GLN A 119 -3.58 -3.74 4.71
CA GLN A 119 -2.76 -4.93 4.43
C GLN A 119 -3.44 -5.84 3.39
N ARG A 120 -4.71 -6.23 3.62
CA ARG A 120 -5.43 -7.11 2.70
C ARG A 120 -5.65 -6.49 1.33
N LYS A 121 -5.96 -5.19 1.27
CA LYS A 121 -6.21 -4.50 -0.01
C LYS A 121 -4.94 -4.42 -0.86
N PHE A 122 -3.82 -4.06 -0.25
CA PHE A 122 -2.54 -4.01 -0.96
C PHE A 122 -2.05 -5.40 -1.34
N GLU A 123 -2.17 -6.40 -0.46
CA GLU A 123 -1.83 -7.79 -0.78
C GLU A 123 -2.62 -8.30 -1.98
N PHE A 124 -3.93 -8.07 -2.02
CA PHE A 124 -4.77 -8.41 -3.16
C PHE A 124 -4.30 -7.72 -4.46
N LYS A 125 -4.05 -6.42 -4.43
CA LYS A 125 -3.60 -5.66 -5.62
C LYS A 125 -2.22 -6.13 -6.10
N ILE A 126 -1.30 -6.40 -5.18
CA ILE A 126 0.05 -6.89 -5.51
C ILE A 126 -0.05 -8.26 -6.17
N LEU A 127 -0.81 -9.20 -5.58
CA LEU A 127 -1.00 -10.53 -6.14
C LEU A 127 -1.69 -10.48 -7.51
N ALA A 128 -2.71 -9.63 -7.68
CA ALA A 128 -3.37 -9.42 -8.97
C ALA A 128 -2.40 -8.87 -10.02
N ALA A 129 -1.57 -7.88 -9.67
CA ALA A 129 -0.57 -7.32 -10.58
C ALA A 129 0.49 -8.37 -10.96
N MET A 130 0.96 -9.17 -9.99
CA MET A 130 1.88 -10.28 -10.25
C MET A 130 1.26 -11.32 -11.17
N GLN A 131 -0.02 -11.67 -10.97
CA GLN A 131 -0.72 -12.64 -11.81
C GLN A 131 -0.77 -12.20 -13.28
N VAL A 132 -1.08 -10.93 -13.55
CA VAL A 132 -1.10 -10.36 -14.91
C VAL A 132 0.26 -10.46 -15.59
N VAL A 133 1.34 -10.19 -14.84
CA VAL A 133 2.70 -10.26 -15.38
C VAL A 133 3.15 -11.69 -15.62
N ILE A 134 2.85 -12.60 -14.68
CA ILE A 134 3.25 -14.02 -14.76
C ILE A 134 2.42 -14.77 -15.82
N SER A 135 1.13 -14.46 -15.97
CA SER A 135 0.27 -15.10 -16.98
C SER A 135 0.67 -14.72 -18.41
N GLY A 136 1.39 -13.61 -18.59
CA GLY A 136 1.73 -13.08 -19.90
C GLY A 136 0.54 -12.55 -20.69
N GLU A 137 -0.63 -12.39 -20.05
CA GLU A 137 -1.88 -11.95 -20.67
C GLU A 137 -1.70 -10.61 -21.41
N GLN A 138 -1.02 -9.65 -20.79
CA GLN A 138 -0.69 -8.37 -21.42
C GLN A 138 0.22 -8.51 -22.64
N PHE A 139 1.15 -9.47 -22.66
CA PHE A 139 2.01 -9.70 -23.82
C PHE A 139 1.23 -10.36 -24.96
N GLY A 140 0.31 -11.27 -24.64
CA GLY A 140 -0.56 -11.92 -25.62
C GLY A 140 -1.48 -10.92 -26.33
N ASP A 141 -2.20 -10.10 -25.57
CA ASP A 141 -3.11 -9.08 -26.11
C ASP A 141 -2.36 -8.03 -26.92
N GLU A 142 -1.20 -7.57 -26.43
CA GLU A 142 -0.39 -6.59 -27.16
C GLU A 142 0.17 -7.17 -28.46
N ALA A 143 0.71 -8.39 -28.42
CA ALA A 143 1.23 -9.06 -29.60
C ALA A 143 0.15 -9.28 -30.66
N LEU A 144 -1.06 -9.72 -30.24
CA LEU A 144 -2.19 -9.91 -31.13
C LEU A 144 -2.62 -8.58 -31.77
N ARG A 145 -2.71 -7.51 -30.98
CA ARG A 145 -3.09 -6.18 -31.44
C ARG A 145 -2.07 -5.59 -32.42
N GLN A 146 -0.77 -5.84 -32.20
CA GLN A 146 0.28 -5.45 -33.15
C GLN A 146 0.19 -6.25 -34.44
N ALA A 147 -0.03 -7.57 -34.36
CA ALA A 147 -0.21 -8.42 -35.54
C ALA A 147 -1.40 -7.96 -36.40
N MET A 148 -2.55 -7.66 -35.79
CA MET A 148 -3.72 -7.12 -36.50
C MET A 148 -3.41 -5.81 -37.21
N LYS A 149 -2.71 -4.87 -36.56
CA LYS A 149 -2.30 -3.60 -37.20
C LYS A 149 -1.36 -3.81 -38.38
N MET A 150 -0.49 -4.83 -38.31
CA MET A 150 0.42 -5.16 -39.39
C MET A 150 -0.34 -5.74 -40.59
N GLU A 151 -1.24 -6.69 -40.37
CA GLU A 151 -2.10 -7.25 -41.42
C GLU A 151 -2.95 -6.18 -42.09
N GLU A 152 -3.57 -5.30 -41.31
CA GLU A 152 -4.41 -4.21 -41.82
C GLU A 152 -3.61 -3.28 -42.76
N LYS A 153 -2.37 -2.95 -42.40
CA LYS A 153 -1.46 -2.17 -43.25
C LYS A 153 -1.04 -2.92 -44.52
N VAL A 154 -0.78 -4.23 -44.44
CA VAL A 154 -0.47 -5.06 -45.61
C VAL A 154 -1.66 -5.08 -46.57
N GLN A 155 -2.88 -5.23 -46.04
CA GLN A 155 -4.11 -5.23 -46.84
C GLN A 155 -4.34 -3.86 -47.52
N GLN A 156 -4.06 -2.76 -46.82
CA GLN A 156 -4.16 -1.41 -47.39
C GLN A 156 -3.17 -1.20 -48.55
N LEU A 157 -1.95 -1.72 -48.43
CA LEU A 157 -0.94 -1.64 -49.49
C LEU A 157 -1.25 -2.55 -50.68
N ALA A 158 -1.89 -3.70 -50.47
CA ALA A 158 -2.26 -4.62 -51.54
C ALA A 158 -3.46 -4.13 -52.38
N ASN A 159 -4.28 -3.23 -51.83
CA ASN A 159 -5.47 -2.67 -52.47
C ASN A 159 -5.27 -1.24 -53.02
N ALA A 160 -4.04 -0.71 -52.92
CA ALA A 160 -3.64 0.60 -53.46
C ALA A 160 -2.94 0.44 -54.82
#